data_AF-A0A231H6F5-F1
#
_entry.id   AF-A0A231H6F5-F1
#
_cell.length_a   1.000
_cell.length_b   1.000
_cell.length_c   1.000
_cell.angle_alpha   90.00
_cell.angle_beta   90.00
_cell.angle_gamma   90.00
#
_symmetry.space_group_name_H-M   'P 1'
#
loop_
_entity.id
_entity.type
_entity.pdbx_description
1 polymer ?
#
loop_
_entity_poly.entity_id
_entity_poly.type
_entity_poly.pdbx_seq_one_letter_code
_entity_poly.pdbx_strand_id
1 'polypeptide(L)'
;MPEMKNATPAAERGSRQGESTGRFQPESTASVGHISGDLLDSALDYAETGLRVFPLAPSRIGGKAPLTSNGFKSGTTDPAVIRRWWGKWPDANVGAAVPAGHIVVDLDLYKGAADVLAALEDRLGPLPDTLTCETGGGGEHRWFTVPDLTFRAPGKGIDLRCAGRGYVVMPPSVHVSGGPYVWRDESAPAAPLPAAWVDELASTRPQSATRTTGLPNPRTVGTAAWLASLPAGAPDEAMRVAIGARTLQTAMRDAAHETARDRVYFCLRLGAEGHPGAQRAVGAIMTAFLREFERRRRVGLARAESQAMALVEFERLVSGAAQRIGGSSCEN
;
A
#
# COMPACT_ATOMS: atom_id res chain seq x y z
N MET A 1 62.41 18.78 -31.06
CA MET A 1 62.08 18.47 -29.65
C MET A 1 62.39 19.70 -28.82
N PRO A 2 61.51 20.14 -27.91
CA PRO A 2 60.07 19.83 -27.87
C PRO A 2 59.39 20.62 -29.04
N GLU A 3 58.15 21.14 -29.04
CA GLU A 3 56.92 20.83 -28.29
C GLU A 3 55.72 20.97 -29.27
N MET A 4 54.54 20.49 -28.89
CA MET A 4 53.26 20.84 -29.52
C MET A 4 52.25 21.17 -28.42
N LYS A 5 51.64 22.36 -28.46
CA LYS A 5 50.40 22.66 -27.72
C LYS A 5 49.28 22.87 -28.71
N ASN A 6 48.57 21.78 -29.02
CA ASN A 6 47.41 21.81 -29.88
C ASN A 6 46.27 22.59 -29.20
N ALA A 7 45.64 23.47 -29.97
CA ALA A 7 44.41 24.14 -29.57
C ALA A 7 43.25 23.13 -29.50
N THR A 8 42.36 23.31 -28.53
CA THR A 8 41.11 22.56 -28.41
C THR A 8 40.06 23.10 -29.40
N PRO A 9 39.53 22.30 -30.34
CA PRO A 9 38.30 22.64 -31.04
C PRO A 9 37.07 22.18 -30.22
N ALA A 10 35.99 22.94 -30.29
CA ALA A 10 34.74 22.63 -29.59
C ALA A 10 34.08 21.36 -30.16
N ALA A 11 33.60 20.48 -29.27
CA ALA A 11 32.74 19.36 -29.64
C ALA A 11 31.26 19.78 -29.64
N GLU A 12 30.52 19.25 -30.60
CA GLU A 12 29.17 19.70 -30.96
C GLU A 12 28.10 19.34 -29.93
N ARG A 13 27.05 20.16 -29.84
CA ARG A 13 25.83 19.84 -29.07
C ARG A 13 24.98 18.82 -29.84
N GLY A 14 25.36 17.54 -29.75
CA GLY A 14 24.53 16.45 -30.22
C GLY A 14 23.28 16.26 -29.34
N SER A 15 22.14 16.77 -29.79
CA SER A 15 20.85 16.48 -29.17
C SER A 15 20.52 14.99 -29.31
N ARG A 16 20.49 14.25 -28.19
CA ARG A 16 19.90 12.91 -28.14
C ARG A 16 18.69 12.92 -27.23
N GLN A 17 17.51 12.82 -27.84
CA GLN A 17 16.35 12.24 -27.18
C GLN A 17 16.69 10.76 -26.89
N GLY A 18 16.34 10.28 -25.70
CA GLY A 18 16.60 8.92 -25.26
C GLY A 18 15.54 8.51 -24.24
N GLU A 19 14.61 7.67 -24.69
CA GLU A 19 13.56 7.11 -23.85
C GLU A 19 14.10 5.93 -23.02
N SER A 20 13.47 5.68 -21.87
CA SER A 20 13.51 4.43 -21.08
C SER A 20 14.87 3.81 -20.71
N THR A 21 15.19 3.82 -19.40
CA THR A 21 15.91 2.70 -18.77
C THR A 21 15.31 2.40 -17.39
N GLY A 22 14.46 1.37 -17.32
CA GLY A 22 14.04 0.81 -16.04
C GLY A 22 15.22 0.07 -15.38
N ARG A 23 15.82 0.63 -14.34
CA ARG A 23 16.81 -0.05 -13.50
C ARG A 23 16.27 -0.30 -12.09
N PHE A 24 15.84 -1.53 -11.87
CA PHE A 24 16.37 -2.29 -10.74
C PHE A 24 17.41 -3.25 -11.34
N GLN A 25 18.69 -2.88 -11.26
CA GLN A 25 19.79 -3.75 -11.68
C GLN A 25 20.95 -3.58 -10.69
N PRO A 26 21.42 -4.67 -10.05
CA PRO A 26 22.60 -4.65 -9.21
C PRO A 26 23.87 -4.65 -10.08
N GLU A 27 24.24 -3.50 -10.64
CA GLU A 27 25.55 -3.30 -11.28
C GLU A 27 26.59 -2.80 -10.27
N SER A 28 27.07 -3.70 -9.40
CA SER A 28 28.44 -3.65 -8.87
C SER A 28 28.76 -4.93 -8.10
N THR A 29 29.75 -5.68 -8.58
CA THR A 29 30.35 -6.78 -7.84
C THR A 29 31.20 -6.24 -6.68
N ALA A 30 30.59 -6.10 -5.52
CA ALA A 30 31.28 -6.20 -4.24
C ALA A 30 30.63 -7.36 -3.48
N SER A 31 31.44 -8.20 -2.83
CA SER A 31 30.94 -9.36 -2.10
C SER A 31 30.15 -8.94 -0.86
N VAL A 32 28.83 -8.79 -0.98
CA VAL A 32 27.93 -8.67 0.17
C VAL A 32 27.76 -10.05 0.76
N GLY A 33 28.66 -10.39 1.69
CA GLY A 33 28.55 -11.61 2.46
C GLY A 33 27.42 -11.50 3.48
N HIS A 34 26.55 -12.51 3.52
CA HIS A 34 25.80 -12.94 4.70
C HIS A 34 24.96 -11.85 5.40
N ILE A 35 23.70 -11.66 4.99
CA ILE A 35 22.75 -10.81 5.74
C ILE A 35 22.48 -11.44 7.12
N SER A 36 23.17 -10.90 8.12
CA SER A 36 23.05 -11.28 9.52
C SER A 36 22.39 -10.18 10.35
N GLY A 37 21.08 -10.29 10.61
CA GLY A 37 20.59 -10.11 11.98
C GLY A 37 19.70 -8.90 12.33
N ASP A 38 19.57 -7.84 11.53
CA ASP A 38 18.69 -6.69 11.86
C ASP A 38 17.72 -6.31 10.72
N LEU A 39 16.47 -6.06 11.10
CA LEU A 39 15.40 -5.55 10.23
C LEU A 39 15.67 -4.11 9.78
N LEU A 40 16.40 -3.32 10.58
CA LEU A 40 16.88 -1.98 10.18
C LEU A 40 17.90 -2.08 9.05
N ASP A 41 18.93 -2.92 9.19
CA ASP A 41 19.99 -3.03 8.18
C ASP A 41 19.40 -3.51 6.84
N SER A 42 18.56 -4.55 6.87
CA SER A 42 17.85 -5.02 5.66
C SER A 42 16.94 -3.93 5.04
N ALA A 43 16.31 -3.07 5.85
CA ALA A 43 15.54 -1.94 5.34
C ALA A 43 16.41 -0.86 4.69
N LEU A 44 17.65 -0.68 5.16
CA LEU A 44 18.63 0.21 4.54
C LEU A 44 19.16 -0.39 3.24
N ASP A 45 19.50 -1.68 3.21
CA ASP A 45 19.97 -2.38 2.01
C ASP A 45 18.95 -2.27 0.86
N TYR A 46 17.66 -2.52 1.13
CA TYR A 46 16.61 -2.31 0.13
C TYR A 46 16.48 -0.84 -0.29
N ALA A 47 16.67 0.12 0.62
CA ALA A 47 16.63 1.54 0.26
C ALA A 47 17.78 1.95 -0.68
N GLU A 48 18.97 1.34 -0.54
CA GLU A 48 20.10 1.55 -1.44
C GLU A 48 19.83 1.00 -2.85
N THR A 49 19.07 -0.09 -2.97
CA THR A 49 18.57 -0.59 -4.28
C THR A 49 17.45 0.27 -4.90
N GLY A 50 17.04 1.35 -4.23
CA GLY A 50 15.99 2.28 -4.69
C GLY A 50 14.56 1.87 -4.29
N LEU A 51 14.38 0.78 -3.53
CA LEU A 51 13.06 0.38 -3.03
C LEU A 51 12.59 1.33 -1.93
N ARG A 52 11.35 1.80 -2.04
CA ARG A 52 10.73 2.70 -1.07
C ARG A 52 10.17 1.92 0.12
N VAL A 53 10.99 1.77 1.16
CA VAL A 53 10.67 0.99 2.36
C VAL A 53 9.91 1.80 3.43
N PHE A 54 9.22 1.11 4.33
CA PHE A 54 8.54 1.67 5.50
C PHE A 54 8.29 0.59 6.58
N PRO A 55 8.15 0.96 7.86
CA PRO A 55 7.91 0.01 8.94
C PRO A 55 6.48 -0.55 8.91
N LEU A 56 6.40 -1.86 9.09
CA LEU A 56 5.18 -2.65 9.32
C LEU A 56 5.10 -3.09 10.78
N ALA A 57 3.87 -3.30 11.24
CA ALA A 57 3.59 -3.86 12.56
C ALA A 57 4.26 -5.24 12.71
N PRO A 58 4.94 -5.54 13.83
CA PRO A 58 5.54 -6.86 14.05
C PRO A 58 4.50 -7.99 14.02
N SER A 59 4.96 -9.22 13.75
CA SER A 59 4.14 -10.45 13.68
C SER A 59 3.12 -10.56 14.82
N ARG A 60 3.56 -10.32 16.07
CA ARG A 60 2.75 -10.36 17.30
C ARG A 60 1.53 -9.43 17.33
N ILE A 61 1.44 -8.44 16.44
CA ILE A 61 0.27 -7.56 16.27
C ILE A 61 -0.18 -7.45 14.80
N GLY A 62 0.12 -8.48 13.99
CA GLY A 62 -0.47 -8.65 12.66
C GLY A 62 0.51 -8.65 11.49
N GLY A 63 1.80 -8.36 11.69
CA GLY A 63 2.89 -8.58 10.72
C GLY A 63 2.92 -7.69 9.46
N LYS A 64 1.80 -7.10 9.05
CA LYS A 64 1.64 -6.49 7.71
C LYS A 64 0.92 -5.14 7.67
N ALA A 65 0.54 -4.56 8.80
CA ALA A 65 -0.10 -3.24 8.83
C ALA A 65 0.96 -2.12 8.90
N PRO A 66 0.96 -1.10 8.02
CA PRO A 66 1.92 -0.01 8.11
C PRO A 66 1.81 0.78 9.43
N LEU A 67 2.96 1.10 10.04
CA LEU A 67 3.02 1.92 11.26
C LEU A 67 3.05 3.43 10.98
N THR A 68 3.08 3.81 9.70
CA THR A 68 3.17 5.19 9.22
C THR A 68 1.79 5.81 8.96
N SER A 69 1.64 7.12 9.24
CA SER A 69 0.36 7.82 9.20
C SER A 69 -0.28 7.98 7.82
N ASN A 70 0.49 7.85 6.74
CA ASN A 70 -0.01 7.80 5.35
C ASN A 70 0.10 6.38 4.75
N GLY A 71 0.28 5.36 5.60
CA GLY A 71 0.48 3.97 5.18
C GLY A 71 1.70 3.77 4.27
N PHE A 72 1.64 2.76 3.40
CA PHE A 72 2.72 2.42 2.47
C PHE A 72 3.16 3.58 1.55
N LYS A 73 2.30 4.58 1.32
CA LYS A 73 2.64 5.80 0.56
C LYS A 73 3.70 6.67 1.24
N SER A 74 3.95 6.43 2.53
CA SER A 74 5.04 7.04 3.27
C SER A 74 6.42 6.48 2.90
N GLY A 75 6.48 5.39 2.12
CA GLY A 75 7.73 4.69 1.82
C GLY A 75 8.82 5.59 1.26
N THR A 76 10.06 5.38 1.67
CA THR A 76 11.21 6.26 1.38
C THR A 76 12.47 5.45 1.10
N THR A 77 13.45 6.10 0.47
CA THR A 77 14.83 5.63 0.37
C THR A 77 15.78 6.43 1.28
N ASP A 78 15.29 7.44 2.00
CA ASP A 78 16.09 8.28 2.91
C ASP A 78 16.53 7.48 4.16
N PRO A 79 17.84 7.19 4.32
CA PRO A 79 18.33 6.38 5.43
C PRO A 79 18.22 7.07 6.79
N ALA A 80 18.13 8.40 6.85
CA ALA A 80 17.88 9.13 8.10
C ALA A 80 16.41 9.03 8.55
N VAL A 81 15.47 8.91 7.60
CA VAL A 81 14.06 8.59 7.92
C VAL A 81 13.91 7.15 8.36
N ILE A 82 14.58 6.21 7.68
CA ILE A 82 14.54 4.77 8.00
C ILE A 82 15.10 4.50 9.41
N ARG A 83 16.30 4.99 9.71
CA ARG A 83 16.90 4.86 11.07
C ARG A 83 16.01 5.46 12.15
N ARG A 84 15.33 6.58 11.89
CA ARG A 84 14.36 7.19 12.84
C ARG A 84 13.12 6.33 13.06
N TRP A 85 12.65 5.59 12.05
CA TRP A 85 11.52 4.68 12.19
C TRP A 85 11.86 3.45 13.04
N TRP A 86 12.97 2.76 12.76
CA TRP A 86 13.39 1.61 13.56
C TRP A 86 13.88 1.99 14.96
N GLY A 87 14.47 3.18 15.14
CA GLY A 87 14.73 3.74 16.46
C GLY A 87 13.46 4.00 17.31
N LYS A 88 12.28 4.10 16.67
CA LYS A 88 10.97 4.17 17.33
C LYS A 88 10.29 2.81 17.46
N TRP A 89 10.54 1.91 16.51
CA TRP A 89 9.93 0.58 16.41
C TRP A 89 10.99 -0.47 16.02
N PRO A 90 11.84 -0.93 16.96
CA PRO A 90 12.95 -1.82 16.62
C PRO A 90 12.49 -3.14 16.00
N ASP A 91 11.41 -3.73 16.53
CA ASP A 91 10.82 -4.98 16.03
C ASP A 91 10.05 -4.82 14.70
N ALA A 92 10.07 -3.67 14.02
CA ALA A 92 9.20 -3.44 12.86
C ALA A 92 9.60 -4.31 11.67
N ASN A 93 8.61 -5.04 11.12
CA ASN A 93 8.76 -5.73 9.85
C ASN A 93 9.02 -4.71 8.72
N VAL A 94 9.70 -5.15 7.66
CA VAL A 94 10.02 -4.31 6.49
C VAL A 94 8.91 -4.42 5.44
N GLY A 95 8.27 -3.31 5.11
CA GLY A 95 7.38 -3.20 3.96
C GLY A 95 8.03 -2.42 2.83
N ALA A 96 7.84 -2.84 1.57
CA ALA A 96 8.31 -2.11 0.39
C ALA A 96 7.17 -1.83 -0.58
N ALA A 97 7.11 -0.59 -1.09
CA ALA A 97 6.19 -0.25 -2.17
C ALA A 97 6.71 -0.85 -3.49
N VAL A 98 5.81 -1.45 -4.28
CA VAL A 98 6.18 -2.01 -5.59
C VAL A 98 6.57 -0.86 -6.52
N PRO A 99 7.74 -0.90 -7.18
CA PRO A 99 8.19 0.16 -8.09
C PRO A 99 7.41 0.13 -9.42
N ALA A 100 7.46 1.23 -10.17
CA ALA A 100 6.90 1.29 -11.52
C ALA A 100 7.58 0.26 -12.46
N GLY A 101 6.84 -0.21 -13.47
CA GLY A 101 7.30 -1.28 -14.36
C GLY A 101 7.46 -2.65 -13.70
N HIS A 102 6.98 -2.83 -12.46
CA HIS A 102 7.02 -4.10 -11.74
C HIS A 102 5.64 -4.50 -11.20
N ILE A 103 5.45 -5.80 -11.07
CA ILE A 103 4.31 -6.43 -10.41
C ILE A 103 4.80 -7.56 -9.51
N VAL A 104 4.07 -7.84 -8.43
CA VAL A 104 4.27 -9.06 -7.64
C VAL A 104 3.01 -9.91 -7.72
N VAL A 105 3.17 -11.16 -8.13
CA VAL A 105 2.16 -12.21 -8.05
C VAL A 105 2.28 -12.84 -6.66
N ASP A 106 1.28 -12.60 -5.83
CA ASP A 106 1.21 -13.02 -4.42
C ASP A 106 0.32 -14.27 -4.33
N LEU A 107 0.97 -15.43 -4.16
CA LEU A 107 0.41 -16.77 -4.24
C LEU A 107 0.10 -17.32 -2.83
N ASP A 108 -1.16 -17.24 -2.42
CA ASP A 108 -1.65 -17.84 -1.17
C ASP A 108 -2.13 -19.28 -1.42
N LEU A 109 -1.19 -20.24 -1.32
CA LEU A 109 -1.45 -21.65 -1.62
C LEU A 109 -2.63 -22.23 -0.82
N TYR A 110 -2.79 -21.83 0.45
CA TYR A 110 -3.86 -22.27 1.35
C TYR A 110 -5.26 -21.77 0.94
N LYS A 111 -5.34 -20.76 0.07
CA LYS A 111 -6.60 -20.26 -0.51
C LYS A 111 -6.96 -20.91 -1.85
N GLY A 112 -6.15 -21.84 -2.35
CA GLY A 112 -6.33 -22.51 -3.64
C GLY A 112 -5.61 -21.83 -4.80
N ALA A 113 -4.55 -21.07 -4.53
CA ALA A 113 -3.73 -20.45 -5.58
C ALA A 113 -3.10 -21.48 -6.53
N ALA A 114 -2.77 -22.69 -6.03
CA ALA A 114 -2.15 -23.75 -6.81
C ALA A 114 -3.04 -24.22 -7.98
N ASP A 115 -4.32 -24.53 -7.72
CA ASP A 115 -5.25 -25.00 -8.75
C ASP A 115 -5.51 -23.92 -9.82
N VAL A 116 -5.62 -22.67 -9.38
CA VAL A 116 -5.81 -21.51 -10.27
C VAL A 116 -4.55 -21.25 -11.09
N LEU A 117 -3.35 -21.34 -10.49
CA LEU A 117 -2.08 -21.16 -11.19
C LEU A 117 -1.89 -22.25 -12.25
N ALA A 118 -2.08 -23.52 -11.91
CA ALA A 118 -1.95 -24.63 -12.86
C ALA A 118 -2.90 -24.46 -14.07
N ALA A 119 -4.17 -24.14 -13.84
CA ALA A 119 -5.15 -23.89 -14.91
C ALA A 119 -4.84 -22.65 -15.78
N LEU A 120 -4.06 -21.68 -15.26
CA LEU A 120 -3.56 -20.56 -16.04
C LEU A 120 -2.31 -20.95 -16.83
N GLU A 121 -1.37 -21.68 -16.23
CA GLU A 121 -0.14 -22.15 -16.87
C GLU A 121 -0.43 -23.12 -18.03
N ASP A 122 -1.40 -24.02 -17.88
CA ASP A 122 -1.90 -24.89 -18.95
C ASP A 122 -2.43 -24.10 -20.17
N ARG A 123 -2.93 -22.87 -19.95
CA ARG A 123 -3.60 -22.05 -20.97
C ARG A 123 -2.70 -20.95 -21.56
N LEU A 124 -1.77 -20.42 -20.75
CA LEU A 124 -0.95 -19.23 -21.07
C LEU A 124 0.55 -19.56 -21.19
N GLY A 125 0.94 -20.79 -20.87
CA GLY A 125 2.32 -21.21 -20.65
C GLY A 125 2.76 -20.98 -19.20
N PRO A 126 3.81 -21.68 -18.72
CA PRO A 126 4.31 -21.53 -17.36
C PRO A 126 4.84 -20.13 -17.09
N LEU A 127 4.77 -19.68 -15.83
CA LEU A 127 5.54 -18.51 -15.41
C LEU A 127 7.03 -18.86 -15.36
N PRO A 128 7.93 -17.98 -15.85
CA PRO A 128 9.37 -18.22 -15.75
C PRO A 128 9.86 -18.10 -14.31
N ASP A 129 10.98 -18.76 -14.01
CA ASP A 129 11.72 -18.52 -12.77
C ASP A 129 12.10 -17.04 -12.65
N THR A 130 11.99 -16.51 -11.45
CA THR A 130 12.11 -15.08 -11.17
C THR A 130 12.44 -14.83 -9.70
N LEU A 131 12.86 -13.61 -9.35
CA LEU A 131 12.99 -13.15 -7.97
C LEU A 131 11.75 -13.50 -7.16
N THR A 132 11.93 -14.43 -6.21
CA THR A 132 10.84 -15.05 -5.45
C THR A 132 11.15 -14.97 -3.96
N CYS A 133 10.24 -14.34 -3.20
CA CYS A 133 10.26 -14.40 -1.75
C CYS A 133 9.25 -15.45 -1.27
N GLU A 134 9.73 -16.42 -0.50
CA GLU A 134 8.90 -17.39 0.19
C GLU A 134 8.41 -16.77 1.50
N THR A 135 7.12 -16.92 1.78
CA THR A 135 6.50 -16.33 2.97
C THR A 135 6.47 -17.35 4.10
N GLY A 136 6.64 -16.90 5.34
CA GLY A 136 6.50 -17.78 6.52
C GLY A 136 5.09 -18.36 6.71
N GLY A 137 4.11 -17.89 5.94
CA GLY A 137 2.78 -18.46 5.84
C GLY A 137 2.67 -19.66 4.90
N GLY A 138 3.70 -19.94 4.09
CA GLY A 138 3.74 -21.00 3.07
C GLY A 138 3.20 -20.59 1.68
N GLY A 139 2.96 -19.29 1.45
CA GLY A 139 2.76 -18.71 0.12
C GLY A 139 4.04 -18.11 -0.47
N GLU A 140 3.97 -17.53 -1.67
CA GLU A 140 5.10 -16.93 -2.38
C GLU A 140 4.78 -15.55 -2.96
N HIS A 141 5.77 -14.65 -2.96
CA HIS A 141 5.77 -13.39 -3.71
C HIS A 141 6.70 -13.53 -4.93
N ARG A 142 6.16 -13.72 -6.14
CA ARG A 142 6.94 -13.78 -7.39
C ARG A 142 6.93 -12.43 -8.10
N TRP A 143 8.09 -11.82 -8.27
CA TRP A 143 8.24 -10.50 -8.89
C TRP A 143 8.39 -10.61 -10.40
N PHE A 144 7.78 -9.72 -11.18
CA PHE A 144 7.99 -9.64 -12.63
C PHE A 144 8.11 -8.19 -13.09
N THR A 145 8.86 -7.98 -14.17
CA THR A 145 8.82 -6.72 -14.92
C THR A 145 7.66 -6.72 -15.91
N VAL A 146 7.00 -5.56 -16.07
CA VAL A 146 5.77 -5.38 -16.84
C VAL A 146 5.75 -4.03 -17.56
N PRO A 147 5.03 -3.91 -18.70
CA PRO A 147 4.71 -2.60 -19.29
C PRO A 147 3.82 -1.77 -18.36
N ASP A 148 3.73 -0.46 -18.62
CA ASP A 148 2.88 0.47 -17.86
C ASP A 148 1.39 0.26 -18.18
N LEU A 149 0.80 -0.78 -17.58
CA LEU A 149 -0.60 -1.18 -17.72
C LEU A 149 -1.26 -1.35 -16.34
N THR A 150 -2.60 -1.36 -16.34
CA THR A 150 -3.38 -1.75 -15.15
C THR A 150 -3.67 -3.25 -15.21
N PHE A 151 -3.23 -3.98 -14.18
CA PHE A 151 -3.45 -5.42 -14.03
C PHE A 151 -4.59 -5.75 -13.05
N ARG A 152 -5.22 -6.92 -13.20
CA ARG A 152 -6.23 -7.47 -12.28
C ARG A 152 -5.83 -8.88 -11.82
N ALA A 153 -6.16 -9.22 -10.57
CA ALA A 153 -6.01 -10.58 -10.05
C ALA A 153 -6.75 -11.60 -10.94
N PRO A 154 -6.13 -12.73 -11.33
CA PRO A 154 -6.75 -13.70 -12.24
C PRO A 154 -7.75 -14.62 -11.55
N GLY A 155 -7.68 -14.76 -10.22
CA GLY A 155 -8.56 -15.67 -9.50
C GLY A 155 -8.30 -15.72 -8.00
N LYS A 156 -9.02 -16.62 -7.34
CA LYS A 156 -8.95 -16.83 -5.89
C LYS A 156 -7.53 -17.27 -5.48
N GLY A 157 -6.98 -16.65 -4.44
CA GLY A 157 -5.67 -17.00 -3.89
C GLY A 157 -4.47 -16.36 -4.61
N ILE A 158 -4.68 -15.75 -5.78
CA ILE A 158 -3.64 -15.03 -6.52
C ILE A 158 -3.92 -13.53 -6.45
N ASP A 159 -3.26 -12.83 -5.54
CA ASP A 159 -3.30 -11.37 -5.45
C ASP A 159 -2.22 -10.77 -6.37
N LEU A 160 -2.46 -9.55 -6.89
CA LEU A 160 -1.43 -8.76 -7.59
C LEU A 160 -1.08 -7.51 -6.79
N ARG A 161 0.20 -7.31 -6.51
CA ARG A 161 0.72 -6.06 -5.92
C ARG A 161 1.36 -5.24 -7.04
N CYS A 162 0.74 -4.12 -7.39
CA CYS A 162 1.19 -3.22 -8.47
C CYS A 162 1.64 -1.87 -7.90
N ALA A 163 2.48 -1.16 -8.66
CA ALA A 163 2.92 0.19 -8.33
C ALA A 163 1.76 1.13 -7.92
N GLY A 164 1.93 1.86 -6.82
CA GLY A 164 0.95 2.81 -6.29
C GLY A 164 -0.35 2.22 -5.73
N ARG A 165 -0.63 0.92 -5.95
CA ARG A 165 -1.85 0.22 -5.50
C ARG A 165 -1.59 -0.87 -4.45
N GLY A 166 -0.36 -1.33 -4.32
CA GLY A 166 0.04 -2.33 -3.33
C GLY A 166 1.46 -2.13 -2.80
N TYR A 167 1.80 -2.97 -1.84
CA TYR A 167 3.11 -3.14 -1.24
C TYR A 167 3.26 -4.62 -0.87
N VAL A 168 4.48 -5.01 -0.55
CA VAL A 168 4.81 -6.36 -0.06
C VAL A 168 5.51 -6.27 1.29
N VAL A 169 5.49 -7.38 2.02
CA VAL A 169 6.37 -7.64 3.16
C VAL A 169 7.67 -8.23 2.62
N MET A 170 8.81 -7.71 3.06
CA MET A 170 10.15 -8.09 2.59
C MET A 170 10.86 -8.98 3.61
N PRO A 171 11.78 -9.87 3.20
CA PRO A 171 12.73 -10.50 4.12
C PRO A 171 13.50 -9.47 4.98
N PRO A 172 14.07 -9.85 6.14
CA PRO A 172 13.85 -11.06 6.90
C PRO A 172 12.63 -10.95 7.84
N SER A 173 11.60 -10.16 7.47
CA SER A 173 10.38 -9.95 8.28
C SER A 173 9.74 -11.25 8.75
N VAL A 174 9.02 -11.21 9.88
CA VAL A 174 8.35 -12.40 10.44
C VAL A 174 6.86 -12.38 10.12
N HIS A 175 6.36 -13.46 9.53
CA HIS A 175 4.93 -13.67 9.29
C HIS A 175 4.17 -13.95 10.60
N VAL A 176 2.84 -13.81 10.61
CA VAL A 176 2.01 -14.03 11.82
C VAL A 176 1.97 -15.50 12.28
N SER A 177 2.42 -16.44 11.44
CA SER A 177 2.66 -17.86 11.80
C SER A 177 3.95 -18.07 12.61
N GLY A 178 4.83 -17.07 12.68
CA GLY A 178 6.18 -17.18 13.24
C GLY A 178 7.27 -17.55 12.23
N GLY A 179 6.92 -17.97 11.01
CA GLY A 179 7.90 -18.21 9.95
C GLY A 179 8.45 -16.90 9.36
N PRO A 180 9.73 -16.85 8.92
CA PRO A 180 10.30 -15.68 8.25
C PRO A 180 9.80 -15.56 6.79
N TYR A 181 9.84 -14.34 6.26
CA TYR A 181 9.93 -14.11 4.82
C TYR A 181 11.40 -14.28 4.41
N VAL A 182 11.66 -15.07 3.37
CA VAL A 182 13.03 -15.35 2.87
C VAL A 182 13.07 -15.24 1.36
N TRP A 183 14.20 -14.87 0.78
CA TRP A 183 14.42 -15.04 -0.66
C TRP A 183 14.77 -16.49 -0.97
N ARG A 184 14.19 -17.03 -2.05
CA ARG A 184 14.62 -18.33 -2.61
C ARG A 184 16.03 -18.22 -3.22
N ASP A 185 16.23 -17.14 -3.97
CA ASP A 185 17.51 -16.66 -4.47
C ASP A 185 17.43 -15.13 -4.52
N GLU A 186 18.26 -14.45 -3.71
CA GLU A 186 18.31 -12.98 -3.64
C GLU A 186 19.09 -12.38 -4.83
N SER A 187 19.89 -13.18 -5.53
CA SER A 187 20.64 -12.74 -6.71
C SER A 187 19.82 -12.82 -8.01
N ALA A 188 18.68 -13.51 -7.98
CA ALA A 188 17.80 -13.66 -9.13
C ALA A 188 17.16 -12.30 -9.53
N PRO A 189 17.15 -11.94 -10.83
CA PRO A 189 16.43 -10.76 -11.30
C PRO A 189 14.92 -11.00 -11.37
N ALA A 190 14.15 -9.91 -11.40
CA ALA A 190 12.73 -9.99 -11.77
C ALA A 190 12.59 -10.22 -13.29
N ALA A 191 12.15 -11.41 -13.69
CA ALA A 191 11.94 -11.79 -15.08
C ALA A 191 10.80 -10.98 -15.74
N PRO A 192 10.80 -10.79 -17.06
CA PRO A 192 9.65 -10.25 -17.78
C PRO A 192 8.42 -11.16 -17.64
N LEU A 193 7.26 -10.56 -17.34
CA LEU A 193 6.00 -11.30 -17.40
C LEU A 193 5.72 -11.71 -18.86
N PRO A 194 5.42 -12.99 -19.17
CA PRO A 194 5.19 -13.43 -20.55
C PRO A 194 4.02 -12.69 -21.21
N ALA A 195 4.07 -12.48 -22.54
CA ALA A 195 3.07 -11.70 -23.26
C ALA A 195 1.62 -12.21 -23.05
N ALA A 196 1.41 -13.53 -23.12
CA ALA A 196 0.08 -14.13 -22.87
C ALA A 196 -0.44 -13.86 -21.44
N TRP A 197 0.45 -13.80 -20.45
CA TRP A 197 0.11 -13.41 -19.08
C TRP A 197 -0.15 -11.90 -18.96
N VAL A 198 0.62 -11.06 -19.66
CA VAL A 198 0.35 -9.62 -19.75
C VAL A 198 -1.06 -9.39 -20.33
N ASP A 199 -1.39 -10.04 -21.46
CA ASP A 199 -2.68 -9.88 -22.14
C ASP A 199 -3.87 -10.36 -21.30
N GLU A 200 -3.73 -11.49 -20.60
CA GLU A 200 -4.77 -12.02 -19.69
C GLU A 200 -5.01 -11.07 -18.50
N LEU A 201 -3.93 -10.68 -17.82
CA LEU A 201 -3.98 -9.91 -16.57
C LEU A 201 -4.26 -8.42 -16.84
N ALA A 202 -3.91 -7.91 -18.01
CA ALA A 202 -4.20 -6.55 -18.43
C ALA A 202 -5.71 -6.28 -18.37
N SER A 203 -6.09 -5.19 -17.73
CA SER A 203 -7.46 -4.71 -17.76
C SER A 203 -7.75 -4.13 -19.14
N THR A 204 -8.37 -4.92 -20.01
CA THR A 204 -8.83 -4.51 -21.36
C THR A 204 -9.97 -3.48 -21.33
N ARG A 205 -10.41 -3.06 -20.13
CA ARG A 205 -11.26 -1.88 -19.97
C ARG A 205 -10.39 -0.64 -20.22
N PRO A 206 -10.66 0.19 -21.24
CA PRO A 206 -9.93 1.44 -21.45
C PRO A 206 -9.95 2.23 -20.14
N GLN A 207 -8.75 2.62 -19.67
CA GLN A 207 -8.44 3.23 -18.37
C GLN A 207 -9.70 3.71 -17.66
N SER A 208 -10.26 2.87 -16.77
CA SER A 208 -11.67 2.98 -16.38
C SER A 208 -12.10 4.42 -16.06
N ALA A 209 -12.84 5.02 -17.00
CA ALA A 209 -14.06 5.72 -16.65
C ALA A 209 -14.88 4.67 -15.86
N THR A 210 -14.86 4.64 -14.53
CA THR A 210 -15.04 5.78 -13.63
C THR A 210 -14.13 5.74 -12.39
N ARG A 211 -13.22 6.71 -12.23
CA ARG A 211 -13.29 7.58 -11.03
C ARG A 211 -14.74 8.06 -10.98
N THR A 212 -15.49 7.94 -9.89
CA THR A 212 -16.93 8.25 -9.89
C THR A 212 -17.20 9.69 -10.37
N THR A 213 -17.45 9.85 -11.68
CA THR A 213 -17.45 11.15 -12.38
C THR A 213 -18.71 11.97 -12.10
N GLY A 214 -19.68 11.37 -11.40
CA GLY A 214 -20.85 12.04 -10.86
C GLY A 214 -20.75 12.44 -9.38
N LEU A 215 -19.69 12.06 -8.65
CA LEU A 215 -19.53 12.57 -7.27
C LEU A 215 -19.03 14.02 -7.33
N PRO A 216 -19.82 15.00 -6.85
CA PRO A 216 -19.40 16.40 -6.86
C PRO A 216 -18.17 16.61 -5.98
N ASN A 217 -17.38 17.67 -6.22
CA ASN A 217 -16.26 17.95 -5.34
C ASN A 217 -16.78 18.40 -3.95
N PRO A 218 -16.41 17.75 -2.83
CA PRO A 218 -16.86 18.15 -1.50
C PRO A 218 -16.38 19.56 -1.08
N ARG A 219 -15.38 20.13 -1.76
CA ARG A 219 -15.00 21.55 -1.61
C ARG A 219 -15.98 22.52 -2.30
N THR A 220 -16.77 22.08 -3.28
CA THR A 220 -17.72 22.93 -4.01
C THR A 220 -19.16 22.76 -3.52
N VAL A 221 -19.62 21.54 -3.24
CA VAL A 221 -20.98 21.29 -2.73
C VAL A 221 -21.07 21.15 -1.20
N GLY A 222 -19.92 21.12 -0.52
CA GLY A 222 -19.83 20.84 0.91
C GLY A 222 -19.93 19.35 1.25
N THR A 223 -19.40 18.98 2.44
CA THR A 223 -19.34 17.59 2.90
C THR A 223 -20.71 16.91 2.94
N ALA A 224 -21.76 17.59 3.41
CA ALA A 224 -23.09 16.99 3.56
C ALA A 224 -23.72 16.57 2.23
N ALA A 225 -23.67 17.42 1.20
CA ALA A 225 -24.19 17.10 -0.13
C ALA A 225 -23.35 16.02 -0.84
N TRP A 226 -22.03 16.02 -0.63
CA TRP A 226 -21.16 14.94 -1.12
C TRP A 226 -21.52 13.59 -0.49
N LEU A 227 -21.71 13.55 0.84
CA LEU A 227 -22.16 12.34 1.54
C LEU A 227 -23.52 11.83 1.06
N ALA A 228 -24.43 12.74 0.69
CA ALA A 228 -25.74 12.40 0.13
C ALA A 228 -25.66 11.87 -1.32
N SER A 229 -24.54 12.09 -2.01
CA SER A 229 -24.28 11.57 -3.35
C SER A 229 -23.65 10.16 -3.33
N LEU A 230 -23.27 9.64 -2.15
CA LEU A 230 -22.76 8.29 -1.99
C LEU A 230 -23.89 7.23 -2.09
N PRO A 231 -23.60 5.99 -2.51
CA PRO A 231 -24.60 4.93 -2.62
C PRO A 231 -25.38 4.69 -1.32
N ALA A 232 -26.69 4.92 -1.39
CA ALA A 232 -27.62 4.66 -0.31
C ALA A 232 -27.85 3.14 -0.12
N GLY A 233 -28.31 2.76 1.07
CA GLY A 233 -28.66 1.37 1.38
C GLY A 233 -28.22 0.92 2.76
N ALA A 234 -28.28 -0.39 3.01
CA ALA A 234 -27.64 -1.03 4.15
C ALA A 234 -26.14 -1.24 3.87
N PRO A 235 -25.26 -1.20 4.89
CA PRO A 235 -23.86 -1.60 4.74
C PRO A 235 -23.75 -3.01 4.17
N ASP A 236 -23.02 -3.17 3.06
CA ASP A 236 -22.64 -4.48 2.51
C ASP A 236 -21.53 -5.15 3.34
N GLU A 237 -20.97 -6.28 2.88
CA GLU A 237 -19.97 -7.00 3.68
C GLU A 237 -18.67 -6.21 3.86
N ALA A 238 -18.17 -5.54 2.82
CA ALA A 238 -16.99 -4.69 2.92
C ALA A 238 -17.22 -3.54 3.93
N MET A 239 -18.37 -2.89 3.87
CA MET A 239 -18.76 -1.83 4.79
C MET A 239 -19.00 -2.34 6.22
N ARG A 240 -19.53 -3.56 6.42
CA ARG A 240 -19.68 -4.19 7.74
C ARG A 240 -18.34 -4.54 8.38
N VAL A 241 -17.41 -5.10 7.60
CA VAL A 241 -16.03 -5.37 8.03
C VAL A 241 -15.30 -4.07 8.38
N ALA A 242 -15.50 -3.01 7.59
CA ALA A 242 -14.97 -1.67 7.85
C ALA A 242 -15.41 -1.11 9.21
N ILE A 243 -16.67 -1.29 9.61
CA ILE A 243 -17.20 -0.82 10.90
C ILE A 243 -16.76 -1.75 12.05
N GLY A 244 -16.74 -3.07 11.85
CA GLY A 244 -16.19 -4.04 12.80
C GLY A 244 -16.82 -3.99 14.20
N ALA A 245 -18.14 -4.20 14.31
CA ALA A 245 -18.90 -3.90 15.53
C ALA A 245 -18.36 -4.51 16.85
N ARG A 246 -17.74 -5.71 16.81
CA ARG A 246 -17.14 -6.36 17.99
C ARG A 246 -15.76 -5.83 18.38
N THR A 247 -15.08 -5.08 17.50
CA THR A 247 -13.74 -4.51 17.76
C THR A 247 -13.74 -2.99 17.88
N LEU A 248 -14.72 -2.31 17.28
CA LEU A 248 -14.84 -0.85 17.31
C LEU A 248 -14.90 -0.27 18.73
N GLN A 249 -15.68 -0.87 19.63
CA GLN A 249 -15.82 -0.35 20.99
C GLN A 249 -14.54 -0.51 21.82
N THR A 250 -13.77 -1.56 21.60
CA THR A 250 -12.45 -1.77 22.22
C THR A 250 -11.44 -0.76 21.65
N ALA A 251 -11.31 -0.66 20.33
CA ALA A 251 -10.40 0.28 19.68
C ALA A 251 -10.68 1.75 20.05
N MET A 252 -11.96 2.10 20.24
CA MET A 252 -12.35 3.42 20.75
C MET A 252 -11.84 3.67 22.19
N ARG A 253 -11.91 2.68 23.09
CA ARG A 253 -11.37 2.81 24.45
C ARG A 253 -9.87 3.11 24.45
N ASP A 254 -9.13 2.48 23.56
CA ASP A 254 -7.69 2.68 23.43
C ASP A 254 -7.39 4.06 22.80
N ALA A 255 -7.85 4.27 21.57
CA ALA A 255 -7.53 5.45 20.75
C ALA A 255 -8.74 5.99 19.98
N ALA A 256 -9.72 6.56 20.69
CA ALA A 256 -10.99 7.05 20.13
C ALA A 256 -10.84 7.94 18.87
N HIS A 257 -10.00 8.97 18.91
CA HIS A 257 -9.86 9.93 17.82
C HIS A 257 -9.16 9.33 16.58
N GLU A 258 -8.14 8.50 16.78
CA GLU A 258 -7.45 7.78 15.70
C GLU A 258 -8.35 6.71 15.07
N THR A 259 -9.04 5.91 15.91
CA THR A 259 -10.03 4.93 15.45
C THR A 259 -11.15 5.61 14.66
N ALA A 260 -11.68 6.74 15.13
CA ALA A 260 -12.67 7.52 14.40
C ALA A 260 -12.15 8.00 13.04
N ARG A 261 -10.96 8.63 13.02
CA ARG A 261 -10.29 9.14 11.80
C ARG A 261 -10.18 8.05 10.73
N ASP A 262 -9.66 6.89 11.11
CA ASP A 262 -9.30 5.83 10.17
C ASP A 262 -10.53 5.06 9.69
N ARG A 263 -11.47 4.75 10.59
CA ARG A 263 -12.72 4.06 10.25
C ARG A 263 -13.63 4.93 9.40
N VAL A 264 -13.73 6.23 9.68
CA VAL A 264 -14.47 7.20 8.85
C VAL A 264 -13.85 7.28 7.45
N TYR A 265 -12.52 7.46 7.36
CA TYR A 265 -11.85 7.51 6.06
C TYR A 265 -12.10 6.25 5.22
N PHE A 266 -11.98 5.06 5.82
CA PHE A 266 -12.17 3.80 5.11
C PHE A 266 -13.62 3.59 4.66
N CYS A 267 -14.62 3.88 5.50
CA CYS A 267 -16.03 3.77 5.13
C CYS A 267 -16.43 4.75 4.02
N LEU A 268 -15.94 6.00 4.07
CA LEU A 268 -16.22 7.00 3.03
C LEU A 268 -15.51 6.67 1.71
N ARG A 269 -14.34 6.02 1.77
CA ARG A 269 -13.63 5.55 0.60
C ARG A 269 -14.39 4.41 -0.10
N LEU A 270 -14.82 3.39 0.65
CA LEU A 270 -15.67 2.33 0.12
C LEU A 270 -16.95 2.91 -0.51
N GLY A 271 -17.58 3.90 0.14
CA GLY A 271 -18.72 4.63 -0.42
C GLY A 271 -18.42 5.30 -1.77
N ALA A 272 -17.27 5.96 -1.88
CA ALA A 272 -16.84 6.60 -3.14
C ALA A 272 -16.49 5.58 -4.24
N GLU A 273 -16.05 4.38 -3.85
CA GLU A 273 -15.75 3.23 -4.71
C GLU A 273 -17.02 2.43 -5.12
N GLY A 274 -18.21 2.79 -4.59
CA GLY A 274 -19.51 2.25 -5.02
C GLY A 274 -20.25 1.41 -3.96
N HIS A 275 -19.65 1.17 -2.79
CA HIS A 275 -20.26 0.33 -1.75
C HIS A 275 -21.39 1.05 -0.98
N PRO A 276 -22.56 0.43 -0.79
CA PRO A 276 -23.69 1.05 -0.11
C PRO A 276 -23.48 1.19 1.40
N GLY A 277 -24.14 2.19 1.99
CA GLY A 277 -24.31 2.30 3.45
C GLY A 277 -23.22 3.09 4.19
N ALA A 278 -22.31 3.79 3.48
CA ALA A 278 -21.25 4.60 4.08
C ALA A 278 -21.77 5.65 5.10
N GLN A 279 -22.91 6.28 4.86
CA GLN A 279 -23.53 7.20 5.82
C GLN A 279 -23.94 6.51 7.13
N ARG A 280 -24.53 5.31 7.05
CA ARG A 280 -24.91 4.50 8.22
C ARG A 280 -23.66 4.06 8.99
N ALA A 281 -22.59 3.72 8.26
CA ALA A 281 -21.29 3.39 8.84
C ALA A 281 -20.70 4.55 9.67
N VAL A 282 -20.66 5.75 9.09
CA VAL A 282 -20.18 6.96 9.79
C VAL A 282 -21.05 7.28 11.01
N GLY A 283 -22.38 7.14 10.92
CA GLY A 283 -23.28 7.32 12.07
C GLY A 283 -23.04 6.31 13.21
N ALA A 284 -22.72 5.06 12.88
CA ALA A 284 -22.34 4.05 13.88
C ALA A 284 -21.00 4.39 14.56
N ILE A 285 -20.01 4.85 13.79
CA ILE A 285 -18.70 5.28 14.31
C ILE A 285 -18.85 6.53 15.20
N MET A 286 -19.66 7.51 14.79
CA MET A 286 -19.99 8.69 15.59
C MET A 286 -20.64 8.31 16.92
N THR A 287 -21.60 7.37 16.89
CA THR A 287 -22.27 6.87 18.09
C THR A 287 -21.27 6.20 19.05
N ALA A 288 -20.32 5.41 18.53
CA ALA A 288 -19.27 4.80 19.33
C ALA A 288 -18.29 5.84 19.92
N PHE A 289 -17.89 6.83 19.11
CA PHE A 289 -17.01 7.92 19.52
C PHE A 289 -17.62 8.77 20.65
N LEU A 290 -18.89 9.17 20.53
CA LEU A 290 -19.58 9.97 21.56
C LEU A 290 -19.83 9.18 22.85
N ARG A 291 -20.12 7.88 22.76
CA ARG A 291 -20.22 7.00 23.95
C ARG A 291 -18.89 6.93 24.70
N GLU A 292 -17.78 6.83 23.99
CA GLU A 292 -16.44 6.81 24.59
C GLU A 292 -16.02 8.18 25.14
N PHE A 293 -16.35 9.28 24.44
CA PHE A 293 -16.19 10.64 24.97
C PHE A 293 -16.91 10.81 26.32
N GLU A 294 -18.20 10.46 26.38
CA GLU A 294 -19.00 10.59 27.59
C GLU A 294 -18.49 9.69 28.72
N ARG A 295 -17.98 8.48 28.40
CA ARG A 295 -17.27 7.63 29.37
C ARG A 295 -16.03 8.33 29.91
N ARG A 296 -15.19 8.90 29.05
CA ARG A 296 -13.97 9.63 29.43
C ARG A 296 -14.28 10.86 30.26
N ARG A 297 -15.37 11.59 29.96
CA ARG A 297 -15.84 12.76 30.71
C ARG A 297 -16.17 12.40 32.17
N ARG A 298 -16.91 11.30 32.39
CA ARG A 298 -17.26 10.80 33.73
C ARG A 298 -16.07 10.39 34.60
N VAL A 299 -14.94 10.03 33.98
CA VAL A 299 -13.70 9.64 34.69
C VAL A 299 -12.61 10.73 34.64
N GLY A 300 -12.93 11.96 34.23
CA GLY A 300 -11.98 13.07 34.19
C GLY A 300 -10.89 12.98 33.11
N LEU A 301 -11.07 12.14 32.09
CA LEU A 301 -10.10 11.87 31.01
C LEU A 301 -10.55 12.40 29.63
N ALA A 302 -11.57 13.25 29.57
CA ALA A 302 -12.03 13.87 28.33
C ALA A 302 -11.05 14.96 27.87
N ARG A 303 -10.76 15.00 26.57
CA ARG A 303 -9.93 16.07 25.95
C ARG A 303 -10.74 17.28 25.50
N ALA A 304 -12.00 17.09 25.13
CA ALA A 304 -12.92 18.17 24.77
C ALA A 304 -13.80 18.52 25.97
N GLU A 305 -14.10 19.82 26.14
CA GLU A 305 -14.83 20.35 27.30
C GLU A 305 -16.33 20.02 27.26
N SER A 306 -16.87 19.75 26.07
CA SER A 306 -18.30 19.46 25.86
C SER A 306 -18.54 18.44 24.74
N GLN A 307 -19.71 17.80 24.79
CA GLN A 307 -20.17 16.90 23.73
C GLN A 307 -20.34 17.63 22.38
N ALA A 308 -20.69 18.92 22.41
CA ALA A 308 -20.77 19.76 21.20
C ALA A 308 -19.40 19.93 20.53
N MET A 309 -18.34 20.16 21.31
CA MET A 309 -16.97 20.20 20.77
C MET A 309 -16.52 18.84 20.23
N ALA A 310 -16.86 17.74 20.90
CA ALA A 310 -16.56 16.39 20.41
C ALA A 310 -17.28 16.08 19.08
N LEU A 311 -18.51 16.56 18.90
CA LEU A 311 -19.22 16.51 17.61
C LEU A 311 -18.49 17.31 16.52
N VAL A 312 -18.09 18.56 16.80
CA VAL A 312 -17.33 19.40 15.86
C VAL A 312 -15.98 18.77 15.48
N GLU A 313 -15.28 18.12 16.41
CA GLU A 313 -14.08 17.32 16.10
C GLU A 313 -14.40 16.16 15.13
N PHE A 314 -15.49 15.43 15.38
CA PHE A 314 -15.90 14.32 14.52
C PHE A 314 -16.31 14.80 13.12
N GLU A 315 -17.05 15.90 13.01
CA GLU A 315 -17.43 16.53 11.74
C GLU A 315 -16.21 17.00 10.94
N ARG A 316 -15.16 17.50 11.61
CA ARG A 316 -13.86 17.82 11.00
C ARG A 316 -13.16 16.57 10.47
N LEU A 317 -13.23 15.42 11.16
CA LEU A 317 -12.70 14.15 10.65
C LEU A 317 -13.46 13.69 9.39
N VAL A 318 -14.79 13.77 9.39
CA VAL A 318 -15.64 13.44 8.25
C VAL A 318 -15.36 14.36 7.05
N SER A 319 -15.28 15.67 7.28
CA SER A 319 -14.98 16.66 6.23
C SER A 319 -13.56 16.50 5.69
N GLY A 320 -12.56 16.32 6.55
CA GLY A 320 -11.17 16.08 6.14
C GLY A 320 -10.96 14.73 5.43
N ALA A 321 -11.78 13.72 5.72
CA ALA A 321 -11.81 12.47 4.95
C ALA A 321 -12.46 12.68 3.57
N ALA A 322 -13.66 13.28 3.52
CA ALA A 322 -14.37 13.60 2.28
C ALA A 322 -13.49 14.44 1.33
N GLN A 323 -12.88 15.53 1.83
CA GLN A 323 -11.99 16.39 1.04
C GLN A 323 -10.74 15.66 0.52
N ARG A 324 -10.16 14.71 1.27
CA ARG A 324 -9.04 13.89 0.75
C ARG A 324 -9.49 12.93 -0.35
N ILE A 325 -10.69 12.37 -0.24
CA ILE A 325 -11.24 11.43 -1.22
C ILE A 325 -11.66 12.17 -2.50
N GLY A 326 -12.54 13.17 -2.40
CA GLY A 326 -13.04 13.92 -3.55
C GLY A 326 -12.05 14.95 -4.13
N GLY A 327 -11.09 15.43 -3.32
CA GLY A 327 -10.09 16.41 -3.73
C GLY A 327 -8.84 15.85 -4.42
N SER A 328 -8.62 14.53 -4.39
CA SER A 328 -7.53 13.85 -5.13
C SER A 328 -7.85 13.74 -6.63
N SER A 329 -8.28 14.84 -7.24
CA SER A 329 -9.05 14.88 -8.49
C SER A 329 -8.53 15.86 -9.52
N CYS A 330 -7.83 16.90 -9.09
CA CYS A 330 -7.19 17.90 -9.95
C CYS A 330 -5.95 18.42 -9.23
N GLU A 331 -4.78 18.06 -9.71
CA GLU A 331 -3.56 18.88 -9.84
C GLU A 331 -2.57 18.01 -10.63
N ASN A 332 -1.95 18.62 -11.65
CA ASN A 332 -1.38 17.91 -12.82
C ASN A 332 -0.09 17.13 -12.53
#